data_AF-A0A1Y1CK26-F1
#
_entry.id   AF-A0A1Y1CK26-F1
#
_cell.length_a   1.000
_cell.length_b   1.000
_cell.length_c   1.000
_cell.angle_alpha   90.00
_cell.angle_beta   90.00
_cell.angle_gamma   90.00
#
_symmetry.space_group_name_H-M   'P 1'
#
loop_
_entity.id
_entity.type
_entity.pdbx_description
1 polymer ?
#
loop_
_entity_poly.entity_id
_entity_poly.type
_entity_poly.pdbx_seq_one_letter_code
_entity_poly.pdbx_strand_id
1 'polypeptide(L)'
;MKPKRKYRTVEMLLRIVTAIILIQTLHFKFTGHPEAVHIFTVIGMEPWGRFGIGAIELVAGILFFLPNLWKIAAVITSGLMLGAVGLHLFTSLGVVVEYDGNSDGGELFVMAVTALLFSCILMYRANLPGMYKSYCQKGINE
;
A
#
# COMPACT_ATOMS: atom_id res chain seq x y z
N MET A 1 -16.20 -32.72 2.27
CA MET A 1 -15.32 -31.52 2.20
C MET A 1 -16.13 -30.36 1.63
N LYS A 2 -16.29 -29.24 2.36
CA LYS A 2 -16.95 -28.04 1.78
C LYS A 2 -16.05 -27.51 0.66
N PRO A 3 -16.57 -27.23 -0.56
CA PRO A 3 -15.74 -26.71 -1.65
C PRO A 3 -15.05 -25.43 -1.16
N LYS A 4 -13.71 -25.37 -1.28
CA LYS A 4 -12.98 -24.13 -1.02
C LYS A 4 -13.56 -23.07 -1.96
N ARG A 5 -14.29 -22.09 -1.42
CA ARG A 5 -14.92 -21.00 -2.18
C ARG A 5 -13.88 -20.40 -3.12
N LYS A 6 -14.12 -20.44 -4.44
CA LYS A 6 -13.27 -19.86 -5.51
C LYS A 6 -12.77 -18.44 -5.18
N TYR A 7 -13.56 -17.69 -4.41
CA TYR A 7 -13.25 -16.37 -3.88
C TYR A 7 -11.94 -16.30 -3.07
N ARG A 8 -11.62 -17.34 -2.29
CA ARG A 8 -10.45 -17.37 -1.41
C ARG A 8 -9.12 -17.36 -2.16
N THR A 9 -9.07 -17.92 -3.38
CA THR A 9 -7.85 -17.96 -4.20
C THR A 9 -7.51 -16.59 -4.75
N VAL A 10 -8.49 -15.86 -5.28
CA VAL A 10 -8.26 -14.52 -5.86
C VAL A 10 -7.81 -13.53 -4.78
N GLU A 11 -8.44 -13.54 -3.61
CA GLU A 11 -8.01 -12.69 -2.48
C GLU A 11 -6.57 -13.01 -2.06
N MET A 12 -6.20 -14.29 -2.02
CA MET A 12 -4.85 -14.69 -1.68
C MET A 12 -3.83 -14.19 -2.70
N LEU A 13 -4.13 -14.29 -4.00
CA LEU A 13 -3.25 -13.77 -5.05
C LEU A 13 -3.09 -12.24 -4.95
N LEU A 14 -4.18 -11.50 -4.79
CA LEU A 14 -4.12 -10.04 -4.63
C LEU A 14 -3.30 -9.63 -3.40
N ARG A 15 -3.45 -10.34 -2.28
CA ARG A 15 -2.66 -10.11 -1.06
C ARG A 15 -1.18 -10.37 -1.28
N ILE A 16 -0.83 -11.47 -1.95
CA ILE A 16 0.56 -11.83 -2.25
C ILE A 16 1.20 -10.75 -3.13
N VAL A 17 0.55 -10.38 -4.25
CA VAL A 17 1.11 -9.38 -5.16
C VAL A 17 1.26 -8.02 -4.46
N THR A 18 0.25 -7.58 -3.71
CA THR A 18 0.32 -6.33 -2.96
C THR A 18 1.45 -6.36 -1.93
N ALA A 19 1.62 -7.46 -1.20
CA ALA A 19 2.69 -7.60 -0.22
C ALA A 19 4.08 -7.60 -0.86
N ILE A 20 4.25 -8.24 -2.02
CA ILE A 20 5.49 -8.20 -2.79
C ILE A 20 5.83 -6.76 -3.17
N ILE A 21 4.85 -6.01 -3.68
CA ILE A 21 5.05 -4.59 -4.05
C ILE A 21 5.51 -3.77 -2.84
N LEU A 22 4.90 -3.95 -1.67
CA LEU A 22 5.34 -3.23 -0.47
C LEU A 22 6.76 -3.63 -0.09
N ILE A 23 7.03 -4.93 0.04
CA ILE A 23 8.30 -5.47 0.56
C ILE A 23 9.47 -5.14 -0.37
N GLN A 24 9.30 -5.20 -1.68
CA GLN A 24 10.39 -4.88 -2.60
C GLN A 24 10.85 -3.42 -2.50
N THR A 25 9.92 -2.49 -2.28
CA THR A 25 10.27 -1.06 -2.13
C THR A 25 11.04 -0.78 -0.82
N LEU A 26 10.90 -1.65 0.19
CA LEU A 26 11.61 -1.50 1.47
C LEU A 26 13.12 -1.63 1.33
N HIS A 27 13.59 -2.43 0.38
CA HIS A 27 15.03 -2.56 0.13
C HIS A 27 15.63 -1.18 -0.17
N PHE A 28 15.03 -0.43 -1.10
CA PHE A 28 15.44 0.93 -1.46
C PHE A 28 15.33 1.88 -0.27
N LYS A 29 14.21 1.83 0.46
CA LYS A 29 13.95 2.70 1.61
C LYS A 29 14.89 2.44 2.78
N PHE A 30 15.25 1.20 3.12
CA PHE A 30 16.07 0.93 4.30
C PHE A 30 17.57 0.94 4.02
N THR A 31 17.99 0.68 2.77
CA THR A 31 19.41 0.78 2.39
C THR A 31 19.87 2.20 2.07
N GLY A 32 18.94 3.16 1.96
CA GLY A 32 19.26 4.53 1.58
C GLY A 32 19.63 4.66 0.11
N HIS A 33 18.98 3.88 -0.75
CA HIS A 33 19.20 3.95 -2.20
C HIS A 33 18.94 5.39 -2.71
N PRO A 34 19.74 5.92 -3.65
CA PRO A 34 19.63 7.32 -4.07
C PRO A 34 18.24 7.72 -4.55
N GLU A 35 17.54 6.84 -5.27
CA GLU A 35 16.14 7.01 -5.66
C GLU A 35 15.22 7.31 -4.46
N ALA A 36 15.29 6.48 -3.42
CA ALA A 36 14.46 6.65 -2.24
C ALA A 36 14.83 7.93 -1.47
N VAL A 37 16.12 8.22 -1.33
CA VAL A 37 16.59 9.47 -0.68
C VAL A 37 16.11 10.69 -1.46
N HIS A 38 16.20 10.67 -2.79
CA HIS A 38 15.71 11.74 -3.65
C HIS A 38 14.21 12.00 -3.46
N ILE A 39 13.37 10.95 -3.57
CA ILE A 39 11.92 11.06 -3.40
C ILE A 39 11.57 11.72 -2.06
N PHE A 40 12.13 11.18 -0.96
CA PHE A 40 11.82 11.66 0.38
C PHE A 40 12.40 13.06 0.65
N THR A 41 13.48 13.45 -0.04
CA THR A 41 14.03 14.81 0.02
C THR A 41 13.12 15.81 -0.69
N VAL A 42 12.65 15.47 -1.90
CA VAL A 42 11.75 16.31 -2.70
C VAL A 42 10.46 16.62 -1.96
N ILE A 43 9.88 15.63 -1.28
CA ILE A 43 8.65 15.81 -0.50
C ILE A 43 8.90 16.35 0.93
N GLY A 44 10.16 16.67 1.29
CA GLY A 44 10.52 17.26 2.59
C GLY A 44 10.37 16.32 3.79
N MET A 45 10.48 15.00 3.57
CA MET A 45 10.26 13.96 4.58
C MET A 45 11.51 13.10 4.87
N GLU A 46 12.66 13.38 4.27
CA GLU A 46 13.91 12.67 4.56
C GLU A 46 14.51 13.10 5.91
N PRO A 47 15.06 12.18 6.75
CA PRO A 47 15.06 10.72 6.62
C PRO A 47 13.88 10.05 7.32
N TRP A 48 13.20 10.75 8.22
CA TRP A 48 12.23 10.17 9.14
C TRP A 48 11.00 9.60 8.43
N GLY A 49 10.52 10.26 7.39
CA GLY A 49 9.43 9.77 6.56
C GLY A 49 9.82 8.52 5.78
N ARG A 50 11.06 8.44 5.26
CA ARG A 50 11.54 7.26 4.54
C ARG A 50 11.51 6.02 5.41
N PHE A 51 12.09 6.12 6.61
CA PHE A 51 12.09 5.01 7.57
C PHE A 51 10.71 4.74 8.17
N GLY A 52 9.95 5.80 8.49
CA GLY A 52 8.62 5.69 9.09
C GLY A 52 7.61 5.03 8.15
N ILE A 53 7.52 5.49 6.90
CA ILE A 53 6.66 4.87 5.89
C ILE A 53 7.12 3.44 5.61
N GLY A 54 8.44 3.21 5.46
CA GLY A 54 8.98 1.85 5.30
C GLY A 54 8.60 0.90 6.43
N ALA A 55 8.60 1.37 7.69
CA ALA A 55 8.17 0.55 8.82
C ALA A 55 6.67 0.19 8.74
N ILE A 56 5.80 1.14 8.38
CA ILE A 56 4.36 0.90 8.23
C ILE A 56 4.10 -0.08 7.06
N GLU A 57 4.82 0.07 5.95
CA GLU A 57 4.74 -0.82 4.79
C GLU A 57 5.21 -2.24 5.11
N LEU A 58 6.28 -2.39 5.89
CA LEU A 58 6.75 -3.69 6.38
C LEU A 58 5.67 -4.38 7.23
N VAL A 59 5.08 -3.64 8.17
CA VAL A 59 3.98 -4.16 8.99
C VAL A 59 2.80 -4.56 8.11
N ALA A 60 2.36 -3.72 7.18
CA ALA A 60 1.26 -4.04 6.27
C ALA A 60 1.57 -5.28 5.40
N GLY A 61 2.79 -5.39 4.86
CA GLY A 61 3.27 -6.53 4.10
C GLY A 61 3.19 -7.84 4.90
N ILE A 62 3.56 -7.83 6.18
CA ILE A 62 3.45 -9.00 7.08
C ILE A 62 1.98 -9.29 7.41
N LEU A 63 1.19 -8.28 7.75
CA LEU A 63 -0.23 -8.42 8.09
C LEU A 63 -1.05 -9.02 6.95
N PHE A 64 -0.65 -8.81 5.70
CA PHE A 64 -1.26 -9.47 4.54
C PHE A 64 -1.18 -10.98 4.57
N PHE A 65 -0.31 -11.61 5.37
CA PHE A 65 -0.24 -13.08 5.49
C PHE A 65 -0.95 -13.62 6.73
N LEU A 66 -1.27 -12.76 7.70
CA LEU A 66 -1.93 -13.18 8.94
C LEU A 66 -3.45 -13.36 8.74
N PRO A 67 -4.04 -14.45 9.28
CA PRO A 67 -5.48 -14.63 9.25
C PRO A 67 -6.17 -13.51 10.01
N ASN A 68 -7.32 -13.05 9.51
CA ASN A 68 -8.15 -11.97 10.06
C ASN A 68 -7.53 -10.56 10.04
N LEU A 69 -6.21 -10.40 10.04
CA LEU A 69 -5.53 -9.10 10.03
C LEU A 69 -5.28 -8.51 8.64
N TRP A 70 -5.34 -9.32 7.57
CA TRP A 70 -5.15 -8.83 6.20
C TRP A 70 -6.15 -7.72 5.79
N LYS A 71 -7.32 -7.63 6.44
CA LYS A 71 -8.28 -6.54 6.21
C LYS A 71 -7.74 -5.20 6.68
N ILE A 72 -7.05 -5.20 7.83
CA ILE A 72 -6.37 -4.02 8.38
C ILE A 72 -5.21 -3.64 7.46
N ALA A 73 -4.43 -4.63 7.00
CA ALA A 73 -3.37 -4.42 6.01
C ALA A 73 -3.91 -3.71 4.75
N ALA A 74 -5.05 -4.16 4.22
CA ALA A 74 -5.65 -3.56 3.03
C ALA A 74 -6.00 -2.07 3.24
N VAL A 75 -6.54 -1.69 4.41
CA VAL A 75 -6.85 -0.29 4.74
C VAL A 75 -5.58 0.55 4.89
N ILE A 76 -4.56 0.02 5.57
CA ILE A 76 -3.27 0.71 5.72
C ILE A 76 -2.64 0.94 4.34
N THR A 77 -2.56 -0.11 3.52
CA THR A 77 -2.01 -0.03 2.17
C THR A 77 -2.79 0.93 1.29
N SER A 78 -4.12 0.94 1.33
CA SER A 78 -4.89 1.90 0.53
C SER A 78 -4.57 3.35 0.92
N GLY A 79 -4.43 3.63 2.22
CA GLY A 79 -4.05 4.97 2.69
C GLY A 79 -2.65 5.38 2.25
N LEU A 80 -1.66 4.49 2.41
CA LEU A 80 -0.28 4.72 1.97
C LEU A 80 -0.20 4.95 0.46
N MET A 81 -0.85 4.10 -0.34
CA MET A 81 -0.79 4.19 -1.80
C MET A 81 -1.59 5.39 -2.32
N LEU A 82 -2.68 5.78 -1.67
CA LEU A 82 -3.38 7.04 -1.99
C LEU A 82 -2.46 8.24 -1.74
N GLY A 83 -1.70 8.24 -0.64
CA GLY A 83 -0.68 9.25 -0.37
C GLY A 83 0.42 9.26 -1.43
N ALA A 84 0.98 8.10 -1.78
CA ALA A 84 2.02 7.98 -2.80
C ALA A 84 1.54 8.47 -4.18
N VAL A 85 0.38 7.99 -4.65
CA VAL A 85 -0.23 8.44 -5.91
C VAL A 85 -0.49 9.94 -5.88
N GLY A 86 -1.00 10.47 -4.75
CA GLY A 86 -1.20 11.90 -4.57
C GLY A 86 0.10 12.70 -4.70
N LEU A 87 1.20 12.23 -4.10
CA LEU A 87 2.50 12.89 -4.21
C LEU A 87 3.00 12.91 -5.66
N HIS A 88 2.89 11.81 -6.41
CA HIS A 88 3.25 11.79 -7.84
C HIS A 88 2.42 12.77 -8.68
N LEU A 89 1.13 12.93 -8.38
CA LEU A 89 0.22 13.75 -9.20
C LEU A 89 0.19 15.24 -8.81
N PHE A 90 0.44 15.57 -7.54
CA PHE A 90 0.24 16.91 -7.00
C PHE A 90 1.52 17.59 -6.51
N THR A 91 2.68 16.94 -6.64
CA THR A 91 3.98 17.54 -6.31
C THR A 91 4.91 17.51 -7.52
N SER A 92 6.08 18.13 -7.38
CA SER A 92 7.14 18.09 -8.40
C SER A 92 7.77 16.72 -8.60
N LEU A 93 7.34 15.68 -7.86
CA LEU A 93 7.81 14.32 -8.04
C LEU A 93 7.47 13.76 -9.42
N GLY A 94 6.29 14.09 -9.94
CA GLY A 94 5.82 13.65 -11.26
C GLY A 94 5.54 12.14 -11.33
N VAL A 95 5.05 11.67 -12.49
CA VAL A 95 4.81 10.23 -12.72
C VAL A 95 6.11 9.45 -12.91
N VAL A 96 7.07 10.07 -13.60
CA VAL A 96 8.42 9.54 -13.81
C VAL A 96 9.36 10.28 -12.86
N VAL A 97 10.08 9.52 -12.04
CA VAL A 97 11.05 10.04 -11.07
C VAL A 97 12.44 9.98 -11.67
N GLU A 98 13.08 11.15 -11.75
CA GLU A 98 14.46 11.29 -12.21
C GLU A 98 15.37 11.50 -10.99
N TYR A 99 16.40 10.67 -10.83
CA TYR A 99 17.35 10.72 -9.71
C TYR A 99 18.76 10.36 -10.18
N ASP A 100 19.78 11.13 -9.78
CA ASP A 100 21.20 10.88 -10.13
C ASP A 100 21.46 10.60 -11.62
N GLY A 101 20.72 11.26 -12.52
CA GLY A 101 20.81 11.04 -13.97
C GLY A 101 20.18 9.73 -14.47
N ASN A 102 19.44 9.03 -13.62
CA ASN A 102 18.65 7.85 -13.93
C ASN A 102 17.15 8.17 -13.86
N SER A 103 16.35 7.37 -14.56
CA SER A 103 14.89 7.45 -14.59
C SER A 103 14.29 6.15 -14.07
N ASP A 104 13.25 6.23 -13.24
CA ASP A 104 12.46 5.06 -12.83
C ASP A 104 11.47 4.59 -13.93
N GLY A 105 11.35 5.34 -15.04
CA GLY A 105 10.43 5.03 -16.13
C GLY A 105 8.94 5.03 -15.73
N GLY A 106 8.59 5.58 -14.57
CA GLY A 106 7.25 5.53 -13.97
C GLY A 106 6.90 4.23 -13.25
N GLU A 107 7.89 3.37 -12.98
CA GLU A 107 7.70 2.09 -12.29
C GLU A 107 7.05 2.29 -10.91
N LEU A 108 7.53 3.26 -10.13
CA LEU A 108 7.02 3.53 -8.78
C LEU A 108 5.55 3.94 -8.80
N PHE A 109 5.17 4.80 -9.76
CA PHE A 109 3.79 5.23 -9.93
C PHE A 109 2.87 4.06 -10.30
N VAL A 110 3.28 3.22 -11.25
CA VAL A 110 2.51 2.05 -11.68
C VAL A 110 2.34 1.06 -10.51
N MET A 111 3.40 0.83 -9.72
CA MET A 111 3.32 0.00 -8.53
C MET A 111 2.36 0.57 -7.49
N ALA A 112 2.42 1.88 -7.23
CA ALA A 112 1.53 2.55 -6.28
C ALA A 112 0.05 2.44 -6.70
N VAL A 113 -0.26 2.70 -7.98
CA VAL A 113 -1.62 2.54 -8.53
C VAL A 113 -2.07 1.09 -8.46
N THR A 114 -1.21 0.13 -8.80
CA THR A 114 -1.55 -1.30 -8.75
C THR A 114 -1.88 -1.75 -7.34
N ALA A 115 -1.04 -1.40 -6.36
CA ALA A 115 -1.27 -1.72 -4.95
C ALA A 115 -2.51 -0.99 -4.39
N LEU A 116 -2.79 0.25 -4.81
CA LEU A 116 -4.02 0.97 -4.47
C LEU A 116 -5.26 0.24 -4.99
N LEU A 117 -5.27 -0.15 -6.26
CA LEU A 117 -6.40 -0.87 -6.85
C LEU A 117 -6.63 -2.22 -6.17
N PHE A 118 -5.56 -2.98 -5.92
CA PHE A 118 -5.66 -4.29 -5.28
C PHE A 118 -6.13 -4.20 -3.84
N SER A 119 -5.63 -3.23 -3.07
CA SER A 119 -6.10 -2.98 -1.70
C SER A 119 -7.57 -2.55 -1.67
N CYS A 120 -8.02 -1.69 -2.57
CA CYS A 120 -9.43 -1.32 -2.72
C CYS A 120 -10.32 -2.51 -3.07
N ILE A 121 -9.91 -3.36 -4.01
CA ILE A 121 -10.63 -4.60 -4.37
C ILE A 121 -10.72 -5.54 -3.17
N LEU A 122 -9.63 -5.71 -2.43
CA LEU A 122 -9.60 -6.51 -1.19
C LEU A 122 -10.56 -5.96 -0.14
N MET A 123 -10.61 -4.64 0.03
CA MET A 123 -11.53 -3.99 0.97
C MET A 123 -13.00 -4.21 0.60
N TYR A 124 -13.34 -4.04 -0.68
CA TYR A 124 -14.67 -4.30 -1.19
C TYR A 124 -15.09 -5.75 -0.97
N ARG A 125 -14.22 -6.71 -1.31
CA ARG A 125 -14.47 -8.14 -1.15
C ARG A 125 -14.55 -8.60 0.30
N ALA A 126 -13.87 -7.91 1.21
CA ALA A 126 -14.00 -8.10 2.65
C ALA A 126 -15.33 -7.59 3.22
N ASN A 127 -16.16 -6.92 2.41
CA ASN A 127 -17.37 -6.19 2.82
C ASN A 127 -17.10 -5.19 3.96
N LEU A 128 -15.93 -4.54 3.93
CA LEU A 128 -15.55 -3.53 4.93
C LEU A 128 -16.55 -2.35 5.01
N PRO A 129 -17.08 -1.80 3.90
CA PRO A 129 -18.08 -0.73 3.97
C PRO A 129 -19.37 -1.14 4.69
N GLY A 130 -19.84 -2.38 4.43
CA GLY A 130 -21.01 -2.94 5.11
C GLY A 130 -20.77 -3.13 6.60
N MET A 131 -19.59 -3.68 6.97
CA MET A 131 -19.20 -3.83 8.37
C MET A 131 -19.17 -2.48 9.10
N TYR A 132 -18.53 -1.46 8.53
CA TYR A 132 -18.47 -0.11 9.11
C TYR A 132 -19.86 0.48 9.34
N LYS A 133 -20.75 0.40 8.35
CA LYS A 133 -22.14 0.87 8.47
C LYS A 133 -22.87 0.20 9.64
N SER A 134 -22.71 -1.11 9.81
CA SER A 134 -23.32 -1.85 10.92
C SER A 134 -22.77 -1.41 12.29
N TYR A 135 -21.46 -1.16 12.41
CA TYR A 135 -20.86 -0.65 13.66
C TYR A 135 -21.38 0.74 14.01
N CYS A 136 -21.44 1.66 13.04
CA CYS A 136 -21.97 3.01 13.26
C CYS A 136 -23.44 3.00 13.68
N GLN A 137 -24.27 2.16 13.06
CA GLN A 137 -25.68 2.03 13.43
C GLN A 137 -25.86 1.47 14.84
N LYS A 138 -25.01 0.52 15.25
CA LYS A 138 -25.07 -0.04 16.59
C LYS A 138 -24.73 0.99 17.66
N GLY A 139 -23.70 1.82 17.44
CA GLY A 139 -23.33 2.90 18.37
C GLY A 139 -24.29 4.10 18.41
N ILE A 140 -25.24 4.23 17.46
CA ILE A 140 -26.31 5.23 17.52
C ILE A 140 -27.51 4.73 18.34
N ASN A 141 -27.69 3.41 18.40
CA ASN A 141 -28.83 2.77 19.07
C ASN A 141 -28.51 2.31 20.51
N GLU A 142 -27.28 2.55 20.99
CA GLU A 142 -26.81 2.37 22.37
C GLU A 142 -26.76 3.73 23.08
#